data_AF-A0AAW9II30-F1
#
_entry.id   AF-A0AAW9II30-F1
#
_cell.length_a   1.000
_cell.length_b   1.000
_cell.length_c   1.000
_cell.angle_alpha   90.00
_cell.angle_beta   90.00
_cell.angle_gamma   90.00
#
_symmetry.space_group_name_H-M   'P 1'
#
loop_
_entity.id
_entity.type
_entity.pdbx_description
1 polymer ?
#
loop_
_entity_poly.entity_id
_entity_poly.type
_entity_poly.pdbx_seq_one_letter_code
_entity_poly.pdbx_strand_id
1 'polypeptide(L)'
;IVPDYGGGICQVSTALCRAAMRANLRSTERANHSLTVSYSEPGLDATVAYGFVDYKFKNSYDFPIYIQGYVGGGSVSFNIYGNVEAMEGKTYELVNEVHEKYNPEVKYENDSTMDEGTEKVVVNGMPGYKASSYQITYKNGAEISRDFIATDIYLTTDTVIKKGTKKKEVPKQSPTETQKPQQ
;
A
#
# COMPACT_ATOMS: atom_id res chain seq x y z
N ILE A 1 -9.91 -1.13 -13.01
CA ILE A 1 -10.20 -1.46 -11.59
C ILE A 1 -11.20 -2.59 -11.63
N VAL A 2 -10.78 -3.83 -11.39
CA VAL A 2 -11.72 -4.92 -11.20
C VAL A 2 -12.32 -4.74 -9.81
N PRO A 3 -13.65 -4.69 -9.64
CA PRO A 3 -14.25 -4.65 -8.32
C PRO A 3 -14.00 -6.02 -7.67
N ASP A 4 -12.96 -6.09 -6.85
CA ASP A 4 -12.75 -7.23 -5.98
C ASP A 4 -13.57 -7.02 -4.70
N TYR A 5 -14.20 -8.09 -4.21
CA TYR A 5 -14.92 -8.12 -2.94
C TYR A 5 -13.97 -7.89 -1.72
N GLY A 6 -12.67 -7.70 -1.97
CA GLY A 6 -11.60 -7.55 -0.99
C GLY A 6 -11.03 -6.13 -0.77
N GLY A 7 -11.57 -5.06 -1.35
CA GLY A 7 -10.95 -3.72 -1.27
C GLY A 7 -10.69 -3.16 0.15
N GLY A 8 -11.39 -3.68 1.17
CA GLY A 8 -11.23 -3.27 2.57
C GLY A 8 -10.68 -4.34 3.51
N ILE A 9 -10.54 -5.61 3.09
CA ILE A 9 -10.20 -6.69 4.02
C ILE A 9 -8.80 -6.52 4.62
N CYS A 10 -7.85 -6.04 3.81
CA CYS A 10 -6.50 -5.76 4.29
C CYS A 10 -6.44 -4.55 5.25
N GLN A 11 -7.39 -3.61 5.15
CA GLN A 11 -7.52 -2.54 6.14
C GLN A 11 -8.00 -3.10 7.47
N VAL A 12 -8.92 -4.07 7.44
CA VAL A 12 -9.41 -4.76 8.64
C VAL A 12 -8.27 -5.52 9.33
N SER A 13 -7.50 -6.32 8.59
CA SER A 13 -6.37 -7.07 9.16
C SER A 13 -5.27 -6.14 9.68
N THR A 14 -4.96 -5.06 8.97
CA THR A 14 -3.99 -4.06 9.43
C THR A 14 -4.46 -3.37 10.72
N ALA A 15 -5.72 -2.95 10.78
CA ALA A 15 -6.27 -2.31 11.98
C ALA A 15 -6.29 -3.28 13.17
N LEU A 16 -6.70 -4.53 12.96
CA LEU A 16 -6.68 -5.56 14.00
C LEU A 16 -5.26 -5.87 14.48
N CYS A 17 -4.29 -5.97 13.55
CA CYS A 17 -2.88 -6.19 13.89
C CYS A 17 -2.34 -5.07 14.79
N ARG A 18 -2.58 -3.82 14.41
CA ARG A 18 -2.14 -2.66 15.20
C ARG A 18 -2.79 -2.65 16.60
N ALA A 19 -4.07 -2.98 16.70
CA ALA A 19 -4.76 -3.09 17.99
C ALA A 19 -4.19 -4.24 18.84
N ALA A 20 -3.97 -5.42 18.25
CA ALA A 20 -3.39 -6.58 18.92
C ALA A 20 -1.98 -6.28 19.47
N MET A 21 -1.12 -5.67 18.64
CA MET A 21 0.23 -5.30 19.06
C MET A 21 0.23 -4.23 20.18
N ARG A 22 -0.72 -3.29 20.18
CA ARG A 22 -0.90 -2.33 21.29
C ARG A 22 -1.38 -2.99 22.59
N ALA A 23 -2.15 -4.07 22.48
CA ALA A 23 -2.59 -4.90 23.59
C ALA A 23 -1.55 -5.97 24.00
N ASN A 24 -0.30 -5.88 23.52
CA ASN A 24 0.77 -6.85 23.78
C ASN A 24 0.41 -8.31 23.40
N LEU A 25 -0.45 -8.46 22.39
CA LEU A 25 -0.78 -9.75 21.79
C LEU A 25 0.19 -10.02 20.65
N ARG A 26 1.01 -11.06 20.79
CA ARG A 26 2.05 -11.36 19.80
C ARG A 26 1.42 -11.96 18.54
N SER A 27 1.77 -11.37 17.41
CA SER A 27 1.48 -11.94 16.10
C SER A 27 2.25 -13.24 15.93
N THR A 28 1.56 -14.29 15.51
CA THR A 28 2.15 -15.61 15.17
C THR A 28 2.29 -15.78 13.66
N GLU A 29 1.51 -15.03 12.88
CA GLU A 29 1.62 -14.95 11.43
C GLU A 29 1.28 -13.52 11.00
N ARG A 30 2.18 -12.90 10.25
CA ARG A 30 2.01 -11.57 9.68
C ARG A 30 2.82 -11.49 8.39
N ALA A 31 2.21 -10.94 7.34
CA ALA A 31 2.88 -10.55 6.11
C ALA A 31 2.50 -9.12 5.73
N ASN A 32 3.41 -8.42 5.06
CA ASN A 32 3.15 -7.10 4.47
C ASN A 32 2.55 -7.21 3.06
N HIS A 33 1.97 -6.13 2.56
CA HIS A 33 1.60 -6.01 1.15
C HIS A 33 2.85 -5.97 0.25
N SER A 34 2.73 -6.49 -0.96
CA SER A 34 3.81 -6.42 -1.97
C SER A 34 4.08 -5.00 -2.46
N LEU A 35 3.10 -4.11 -2.40
CA LEU A 35 3.19 -2.69 -2.75
C LEU A 35 2.73 -1.85 -1.56
N THR A 36 3.16 -0.59 -1.49
CA THR A 36 2.71 0.30 -0.43
C THR A 36 1.22 0.58 -0.52
N VAL A 37 0.60 0.78 0.64
CA VAL A 37 -0.82 1.12 0.78
C VAL A 37 -0.97 2.49 1.43
N SER A 38 -1.99 3.26 1.05
CA SER A 38 -2.13 4.64 1.52
C SER A 38 -2.57 4.77 2.98
N TYR A 39 -3.10 3.69 3.58
CA TYR A 39 -3.67 3.71 4.92
C TYR A 39 -2.72 3.19 6.02
N SER A 40 -1.49 2.81 5.65
CA SER A 40 -0.48 2.35 6.61
C SER A 40 0.92 2.71 6.13
N GLU A 41 1.79 3.08 7.07
CA GLU A 41 3.20 3.27 6.78
C GLU A 41 3.89 1.92 6.48
N PRO A 42 4.98 1.92 5.68
CA PRO A 42 5.79 0.74 5.45
C PRO A 42 6.29 0.14 6.77
N GLY A 43 6.14 -1.17 6.95
CA GLY A 43 6.50 -1.88 8.17
C GLY A 43 5.35 -2.12 9.13
N LEU A 44 4.20 -1.46 8.96
CA LEU A 44 3.12 -1.44 9.96
C LEU A 44 1.79 -2.07 9.53
N ASP A 45 1.74 -2.65 8.33
CA ASP A 45 0.56 -3.26 7.74
C ASP A 45 0.56 -4.79 7.91
N ALA A 46 -0.64 -5.37 7.88
CA ALA A 46 -0.82 -6.82 7.81
C ALA A 46 -1.78 -7.12 6.67
N THR A 47 -1.29 -7.81 5.63
CA THR A 47 -2.12 -8.23 4.50
C THR A 47 -2.77 -9.58 4.76
N VAL A 48 -3.88 -9.83 4.08
CA VAL A 48 -4.52 -11.14 4.03
C VAL A 48 -4.95 -11.43 2.60
N ALA A 49 -4.86 -12.70 2.21
CA ALA A 49 -5.33 -13.21 0.94
C ALA A 49 -5.97 -14.56 1.20
N TYR A 50 -7.28 -14.66 0.99
CA TYR A 50 -8.06 -15.84 1.36
C TYR A 50 -7.45 -17.13 0.79
N GLY A 51 -7.11 -18.08 1.67
CA GLY A 51 -6.49 -19.36 1.31
C GLY A 51 -4.97 -19.35 1.14
N PHE A 52 -4.30 -18.19 1.23
CA PHE A 52 -2.85 -18.07 0.98
C PHE A 52 -2.08 -17.31 2.06
N VAL A 53 -2.61 -16.15 2.49
CA VAL A 53 -1.95 -15.28 3.47
C VAL A 53 -2.97 -14.93 4.56
N ASP A 54 -2.60 -15.11 5.81
CA ASP A 54 -3.48 -14.83 6.94
C ASP A 54 -2.79 -13.95 7.99
N TYR A 55 -3.59 -13.31 8.84
CA TYR A 55 -3.10 -12.63 10.03
C TYR A 55 -3.52 -13.40 11.27
N LYS A 56 -2.54 -13.91 12.02
CA LYS A 56 -2.79 -14.69 13.23
C LYS A 56 -2.03 -14.10 14.40
N PHE A 57 -2.67 -14.09 15.56
CA PHE A 57 -2.06 -13.72 16.82
C PHE A 57 -2.55 -14.66 17.92
N LYS A 58 -1.79 -14.72 19.01
CA LYS A 58 -2.13 -15.55 20.16
C LYS A 58 -2.51 -14.66 21.34
N ASN A 59 -3.57 -15.02 22.06
CA ASN A 59 -3.80 -14.47 23.40
C ASN A 59 -2.66 -14.94 24.31
N SER A 60 -1.76 -14.03 24.65
CA SER A 60 -0.59 -14.26 25.50
C SER A 60 -0.93 -14.26 26.99
N TYR A 61 -2.15 -13.84 27.35
CA TYR A 61 -2.63 -13.78 28.72
C TYR A 61 -3.27 -15.10 29.16
N ASP A 62 -3.28 -15.35 30.47
CA ASP A 62 -3.97 -16.47 31.12
C ASP A 62 -5.46 -16.20 31.39
N PHE A 63 -5.95 -15.03 31.00
CA PHE A 63 -7.34 -14.61 31.07
C PHE A 63 -7.94 -14.35 29.67
N PRO A 64 -9.28 -14.44 29.52
CA PRO A 64 -9.94 -14.14 28.26
C PRO A 64 -9.82 -12.64 27.91
N ILE A 65 -9.70 -12.37 26.62
CA ILE A 65 -9.78 -11.03 26.05
C ILE A 65 -11.07 -10.88 25.25
N TYR A 66 -11.59 -9.65 25.17
CA TYR A 66 -12.73 -9.32 24.32
C TYR A 66 -12.29 -8.36 23.22
N ILE A 67 -12.62 -8.69 21.97
CA ILE A 67 -12.26 -7.90 20.80
C ILE A 67 -13.55 -7.36 20.20
N GLN A 68 -13.62 -6.05 20.03
CA GLN A 68 -14.74 -5.35 19.44
C GLN A 68 -14.30 -4.61 18.20
N GLY A 69 -14.91 -4.93 17.06
CA GLY A 69 -14.72 -4.22 15.81
C GLY A 69 -15.85 -3.23 15.54
N TYR A 70 -15.50 -2.05 15.02
CA TYR A 70 -16.43 -1.06 14.50
C TYR A 70 -16.07 -0.71 13.07
N VAL A 71 -17.08 -0.55 12.22
CA VAL A 71 -16.93 -0.03 10.86
C VAL A 71 -17.96 1.08 10.63
N GLY A 72 -17.51 2.22 10.13
CA GLY A 72 -18.37 3.37 9.91
C GLY A 72 -17.59 4.56 9.37
N GLY A 73 -18.25 5.41 8.57
CA GLY A 73 -17.61 6.62 8.01
C GLY A 73 -16.37 6.35 7.15
N GLY A 74 -16.28 5.17 6.51
CA GLY A 74 -15.10 4.76 5.73
C GLY A 74 -13.89 4.35 6.57
N SER A 75 -14.07 4.12 7.88
CA SER A 75 -13.01 3.69 8.79
C SER A 75 -13.36 2.36 9.48
N VAL A 76 -12.33 1.59 9.81
CA VAL A 76 -12.41 0.40 10.66
C VAL A 76 -11.60 0.64 11.93
N SER A 77 -12.11 0.19 13.08
CA SER A 77 -11.43 0.34 14.37
C SER A 77 -11.67 -0.89 15.23
N PHE A 78 -10.67 -1.22 16.06
CA PHE A 78 -10.74 -2.34 16.98
C PHE A 78 -10.39 -1.89 18.39
N ASN A 79 -11.23 -2.27 19.34
CA ASN A 79 -10.94 -2.18 20.76
C ASN A 79 -10.64 -3.58 21.29
N ILE A 80 -9.59 -3.71 22.09
CA ILE A 80 -9.25 -4.96 22.77
C ILE A 80 -9.31 -4.69 24.27
N TYR A 81 -10.16 -5.45 24.95
CA TYR A 81 -10.42 -5.35 26.39
C TYR A 81 -9.85 -6.57 27.11
N GLY A 82 -9.29 -6.34 28.28
CA GLY A 82 -8.70 -7.36 29.15
C GLY A 82 -8.34 -6.78 30.51
N ASN A 83 -7.63 -7.55 31.33
CA ASN A 83 -7.14 -7.06 32.62
C ASN A 83 -5.94 -6.11 32.43
N VAL A 84 -6.17 -4.81 32.60
CA VAL A 84 -5.13 -3.77 32.44
C VAL A 84 -4.06 -3.87 33.54
N GLU A 85 -4.38 -4.38 34.73
CA GLU A 85 -3.40 -4.56 35.81
C GLU A 85 -2.29 -5.53 35.40
N ALA A 86 -2.60 -6.52 34.57
CA ALA A 86 -1.62 -7.47 34.02
C ALA A 86 -0.61 -6.84 33.06
N MET A 87 -0.85 -5.59 32.62
CA MET A 87 0.13 -4.81 31.85
C MET A 87 1.16 -4.10 32.75
N GLU A 88 0.97 -4.11 34.07
CA GLU A 88 1.91 -3.52 35.05
C GLU A 88 2.28 -2.05 34.77
N GLY A 89 1.32 -1.28 34.25
CA GLY A 89 1.53 0.11 33.84
C GLY A 89 2.39 0.29 32.59
N LYS A 90 2.62 -0.78 31.81
CA LYS A 90 3.32 -0.72 30.53
C LYS A 90 2.35 -0.37 29.39
N THR A 91 2.85 0.31 28.38
CA THR A 91 2.15 0.53 27.10
C THR A 91 3.03 0.09 25.95
N TYR A 92 2.40 -0.30 24.84
CA TYR A 92 3.09 -0.90 23.70
C TYR A 92 2.75 -0.14 22.43
N GLU A 93 3.77 0.12 21.61
CA GLU A 93 3.60 0.78 20.32
C GLU A 93 4.31 0.01 19.21
N LEU A 94 3.63 -0.10 18.07
CA LEU A 94 4.21 -0.65 16.85
C LEU A 94 4.78 0.51 16.03
N VAL A 95 6.09 0.52 15.83
CA VAL A 95 6.81 1.55 15.06
C VAL A 95 7.63 0.92 13.95
N ASN A 96 8.01 1.73 12.96
CA ASN A 96 8.84 1.32 11.84
C ASN A 96 10.16 2.10 11.82
N GLU A 97 11.09 1.57 11.02
CA GLU A 97 12.30 2.23 10.58
C GLU A 97 12.47 1.95 9.09
N VAL A 98 12.42 3.00 8.26
CA VAL A 98 12.61 2.87 6.81
C VAL A 98 14.10 2.92 6.50
N HIS A 99 14.62 1.84 5.93
CA HIS A 99 16.04 1.69 5.60
C HIS A 99 16.34 2.13 4.18
N GLU A 100 15.48 1.75 3.24
CA GLU A 100 15.67 2.01 1.82
C GLU A 100 14.36 2.49 1.19
N LYS A 101 14.47 3.39 0.21
CA LYS A 101 13.37 3.85 -0.65
C LYS A 101 13.78 3.67 -2.10
N TYR A 102 12.94 3.00 -2.87
CA TYR A 102 13.12 2.75 -4.30
C TYR A 102 12.19 3.67 -5.08
N ASN A 103 12.74 4.56 -5.90
CA ASN A 103 11.94 5.47 -6.71
C ASN A 103 11.51 4.80 -8.02
N PRO A 104 10.28 5.05 -8.50
CA PRO A 104 9.81 4.52 -9.77
C PRO A 104 10.51 5.21 -10.95
N GLU A 105 10.76 4.46 -12.01
CA GLU A 105 11.24 5.02 -13.28
C GLU A 105 10.08 5.50 -14.15
N VAL A 106 10.38 6.32 -15.17
CA VAL A 106 9.42 6.70 -16.21
C VAL A 106 9.74 5.92 -17.48
N LYS A 107 8.81 5.08 -17.91
CA LYS A 107 8.89 4.30 -19.13
C LYS A 107 7.95 4.86 -20.18
N TYR A 108 8.45 4.93 -21.42
CA TYR A 108 7.68 5.41 -22.56
C TYR A 108 7.34 4.27 -23.50
N GLU A 109 6.08 4.19 -23.88
CA GLU A 109 5.58 3.20 -24.83
C GLU A 109 4.92 3.92 -26.00
N ASN A 110 5.28 3.56 -27.24
CA ASN A 110 4.65 4.14 -28.42
C ASN A 110 3.22 3.60 -28.59
N ASP A 111 2.28 4.49 -28.89
CA ASP A 111 0.90 4.15 -29.19
C ASP A 111 0.50 4.74 -30.55
N SER A 112 0.33 3.85 -31.54
CA SER A 112 -0.04 4.22 -32.90
C SER A 112 -1.51 4.64 -33.07
N THR A 113 -2.32 4.52 -32.02
CA THR A 113 -3.72 4.99 -32.01
C THR A 113 -3.84 6.45 -31.56
N MET A 114 -2.79 6.97 -30.91
CA MET A 114 -2.71 8.34 -30.41
C MET A 114 -1.96 9.25 -31.40
N ASP A 115 -2.46 10.48 -31.58
CA ASP A 115 -1.86 11.47 -32.47
C ASP A 115 -0.41 11.79 -32.09
N GLU A 116 0.45 11.94 -33.09
CA GLU A 116 1.87 12.27 -32.91
C GLU A 116 2.05 13.53 -32.03
N GLY A 117 2.91 13.42 -31.01
CA GLY A 117 3.19 14.49 -30.05
C GLY A 117 2.25 14.52 -28.84
N THR A 118 1.27 13.62 -28.75
CA THR A 118 0.45 13.47 -27.52
C THR A 118 1.09 12.53 -26.52
N GLU A 119 0.88 12.78 -25.22
CA GLU A 119 1.32 11.91 -24.14
C GLU A 119 0.17 11.60 -23.18
N LYS A 120 0.14 10.37 -22.64
CA LYS A 120 -0.84 9.97 -21.63
C LYS A 120 -0.21 9.01 -20.62
N VAL A 121 -0.24 9.40 -19.34
CA VAL A 121 0.11 8.48 -18.23
C VAL A 121 -0.95 7.39 -18.17
N VAL A 122 -0.53 6.12 -18.24
CA VAL A 122 -1.42 4.95 -18.16
C VAL A 122 -1.19 4.10 -16.91
N VAL A 123 -0.01 4.21 -16.30
CA VAL A 123 0.30 3.63 -14.98
C VAL A 123 0.98 4.72 -14.16
N ASN A 124 0.43 5.03 -12.99
CA ASN A 124 1.09 5.92 -12.03
C ASN A 124 2.14 5.12 -11.27
N GLY A 125 3.37 5.62 -11.23
CA GLY A 125 4.43 4.96 -10.49
C GLY A 125 4.20 5.02 -8.98
N MET A 126 4.62 3.97 -8.27
CA MET A 126 4.57 3.88 -6.82
C MET A 126 5.96 3.56 -6.28
N PRO A 127 6.46 4.30 -5.27
CA PRO A 127 7.74 3.99 -4.66
C PRO A 127 7.69 2.66 -3.90
N GLY A 128 8.81 1.94 -3.96
CA GLY A 128 9.09 0.77 -3.12
C GLY A 128 9.88 1.15 -1.87
N TYR A 129 9.92 0.25 -0.89
CA TYR A 129 10.58 0.48 0.40
C TYR A 129 11.13 -0.82 0.99
N LYS A 130 12.13 -0.69 1.85
CA LYS A 130 12.51 -1.72 2.81
C LYS A 130 12.46 -1.11 4.20
N ALA A 131 11.66 -1.69 5.09
CA ALA A 131 11.43 -1.16 6.42
C ALA A 131 11.45 -2.26 7.47
N SER A 132 12.04 -2.00 8.64
CA SER A 132 11.89 -2.87 9.81
C SER A 132 10.75 -2.39 10.69
N SER A 133 10.14 -3.31 11.43
CA SER A 133 9.13 -3.01 12.43
C SER A 133 9.56 -3.49 13.81
N TYR A 134 9.17 -2.72 14.83
CA TYR A 134 9.51 -2.97 16.21
C TYR A 134 8.30 -2.75 17.12
N GLN A 135 8.21 -3.53 18.18
CA GLN A 135 7.33 -3.24 19.31
C GLN A 135 8.14 -2.50 20.38
N ILE A 136 7.78 -1.27 20.67
CA ILE A 136 8.37 -0.52 21.78
C ILE A 136 7.51 -0.72 23.02
N THR A 137 8.15 -1.08 24.13
CA THR A 137 7.52 -1.09 25.44
C THR A 137 7.90 0.19 26.19
N TYR A 138 6.89 0.89 26.68
CA TYR A 138 7.05 2.05 27.54
C TYR A 138 6.60 1.73 28.97
N LYS A 139 7.23 2.38 29.96
CA LYS A 139 6.75 2.43 31.34
C LYS A 139 6.95 3.84 31.88
N ASN A 140 5.89 4.43 32.45
CA ASN A 140 5.89 5.82 32.92
C ASN A 140 6.35 6.83 31.84
N GLY A 141 6.02 6.56 30.56
CA GLY A 141 6.39 7.40 29.42
C GLY A 141 7.83 7.23 28.89
N ALA A 142 8.67 6.42 29.54
CA ALA A 142 10.01 6.11 29.07
C ALA A 142 10.04 4.80 28.28
N GLU A 143 10.75 4.78 27.14
CA GLU A 143 11.06 3.56 26.37
C GLU A 143 11.96 2.66 27.24
N ILE A 144 11.52 1.42 27.49
CA ILE A 144 12.26 0.43 28.28
C ILE A 144 12.69 -0.80 27.48
N SER A 145 12.02 -1.09 26.36
CA SER A 145 12.46 -2.13 25.42
C SER A 145 12.03 -1.80 23.99
N ARG A 146 12.79 -2.34 23.04
CA ARG A 146 12.49 -2.31 21.62
C ARG A 146 12.73 -3.69 21.04
N ASP A 147 11.65 -4.38 20.71
CA ASP A 147 11.67 -5.75 20.23
C ASP A 147 11.47 -5.78 18.71
N PHE A 148 12.42 -6.35 17.97
CA PHE A 148 12.32 -6.51 16.52
C PHE A 148 11.20 -7.50 16.15
N ILE A 149 10.42 -7.15 15.12
CA ILE A 149 9.31 -7.97 14.63
C ILE A 149 9.67 -8.59 13.27
N ALA A 150 9.90 -7.74 12.26
CA ALA A 150 10.14 -8.17 10.89
C ALA A 150 10.81 -7.08 10.06
N THR A 151 11.40 -7.48 8.95
CA THR A 151 11.80 -6.59 7.85
C THR A 151 10.91 -6.86 6.66
N ASP A 152 10.20 -5.82 6.21
CA ASP A 152 9.23 -5.85 5.13
C ASP A 152 9.82 -5.20 3.88
N ILE A 153 9.53 -5.78 2.72
CA ILE A 153 9.95 -5.28 1.40
C ILE A 153 8.71 -4.96 0.56
N TYR A 154 8.65 -3.76 0.03
CA TYR A 154 7.63 -3.24 -0.86
C TYR A 154 8.26 -2.93 -2.22
N LEU A 155 7.68 -3.49 -3.27
CA LEU A 155 8.16 -3.31 -4.64
C LEU A 155 7.82 -1.91 -5.17
N THR A 156 8.61 -1.45 -6.13
CA THR A 156 8.31 -0.26 -6.92
C THR A 156 7.41 -0.63 -8.10
N THR A 157 6.59 0.31 -8.55
CA THR A 157 5.86 0.22 -9.83
C THR A 157 6.28 1.42 -10.67
N ASP A 158 6.77 1.21 -11.89
CA ASP A 158 7.20 2.31 -12.76
C ASP A 158 6.02 3.09 -13.32
N THR A 159 6.25 4.37 -13.61
CA THR A 159 5.30 5.19 -14.36
C THR A 159 5.37 4.82 -15.84
N VAL A 160 4.23 4.51 -16.46
CA VAL A 160 4.16 4.23 -17.90
C VAL A 160 3.43 5.36 -18.59
N ILE A 161 4.09 6.00 -19.56
CA ILE A 161 3.54 7.07 -20.39
C ILE A 161 3.47 6.59 -21.83
N LYS A 162 2.26 6.60 -22.40
CA LYS A 162 2.06 6.34 -23.81
C LYS A 162 2.33 7.59 -24.64
N LYS A 163 3.18 7.47 -25.66
CA LYS A 163 3.48 8.51 -26.65
C LYS A 163 2.76 8.23 -27.96
N GLY A 164 1.96 9.17 -28.43
CA GLY A 164 1.29 9.05 -29.72
C GLY A 164 2.27 9.10 -30.88
N THR A 165 2.11 8.18 -31.83
CA THR A 165 2.93 8.10 -33.05
C THR A 165 2.10 8.12 -34.34
N LYS A 166 0.79 8.37 -34.24
CA LYS A 166 -0.09 8.47 -35.40
C LYS A 166 0.17 9.79 -36.13
N LYS A 167 0.86 9.71 -37.26
CA LYS A 167 1.08 10.86 -38.14
C LYS A 167 -0.26 11.32 -38.72
N LYS A 168 -0.46 12.64 -38.79
CA LYS A 168 -1.59 13.21 -39.52
C LYS A 168 -1.44 12.89 -41.01
N GLU A 169 -2.49 12.39 -41.64
CA GLU A 169 -2.50 12.28 -43.10
C GLU A 169 -2.38 13.69 -43.68
N VAL A 170 -1.28 13.95 -44.39
CA VAL A 170 -1.16 15.18 -45.18
C VAL A 170 -2.16 15.05 -46.33
N PRO A 171 -3.10 15.99 -46.51
CA PRO A 171 -3.98 15.95 -47.66
C PRO A 171 -3.12 15.96 -48.93
N LYS A 172 -3.27 14.94 -49.79
CA LYS A 172 -2.67 14.97 -51.13
C LYS A 172 -3.18 16.22 -51.83
N GLN A 173 -2.30 17.19 -52.09
CA GLN A 173 -2.61 18.29 -53.01
C GLN A 173 -3.00 17.66 -54.35
N SER A 174 -4.25 17.84 -54.76
CA SER A 174 -4.69 17.51 -56.11
C SER A 174 -3.83 18.28 -57.11
N PRO A 175 -3.42 17.69 -58.24
CA PRO A 175 -2.65 18.42 -59.24
C PRO A 175 -3.46 19.62 -59.70
N THR A 176 -2.92 20.83 -59.54
CA THR A 176 -3.50 22.06 -60.09
C THR A 176 -3.62 21.90 -61.60
N GLU A 177 -4.85 21.90 -62.09
CA GLU A 177 -5.15 21.84 -63.52
C GLU A 177 -4.65 23.14 -64.17
N THR A 178 -3.55 23.04 -64.92
CA THR A 178 -2.99 24.16 -65.68
C THR A 178 -3.99 24.58 -66.76
N GLN A 179 -4.77 25.63 -66.50
CA GLN A 179 -5.59 26.26 -67.53
C GLN A 179 -4.66 26.88 -68.59
N LYS A 180 -4.79 26.42 -69.84
CA LYS A 180 -4.17 27.06 -71.01
C LYS A 180 -4.72 28.48 -71.20
N PRO A 181 -3.90 29.45 -71.62
CA PRO A 181 -4.39 30.78 -71.98
C PRO A 181 -5.29 30.66 -73.22
N GLN A 182 -6.51 31.21 -73.14
CA GLN A 182 -7.30 31.53 -74.33
C GLN A 182 -6.82 32.87 -74.91
N GLN A 183 -6.79 32.91 -76.24
CA GLN A 183 -6.31 34.00 -77.10
C GLN A 183 -7.03 35.33 -76.89
#